data_AF-A0A1C6CG43-F1
#
_entry.id   AF-A0A1C6CG43-F1
#
_cell.length_a   1.000
_cell.length_b   1.000
_cell.length_c   1.000
_cell.angle_alpha   90.00
_cell.angle_beta   90.00
_cell.angle_gamma   90.00
#
_symmetry.space_group_name_H-M   'P 1'
#
loop_
_entity.id
_entity.type
_entity.pdbx_description
1 polymer ?
#
loop_
_entity_poly.entity_id
_entity_poly.type
_entity_poly.pdbx_seq_one_letter_code
_entity_poly.pdbx_strand_id
1 'polypeptide(L)'
;MKKLIISLCLILSIFSLVACNKEKISNDIKIDISKSSKFSKDEINKAIDCIKNNFSFPASTLTKIWYDEEKSNSLVDVYLKNGQGSVNGVSSKNIIILLTNFDVDDSGDNPVLEPNSTYTDYQWVLKRDNETSAWEIDDCGY
;
A
#
# COMPACT_ATOMS: atom_id res chain seq x y z
N MET A 1 -8.67 -4.35 -53.48
CA MET A 1 -9.51 -5.57 -53.45
C MET A 1 -9.52 -6.11 -52.03
N LYS A 2 -10.70 -6.09 -51.40
CA LYS A 2 -10.93 -6.48 -50.00
C LYS A 2 -10.87 -8.01 -49.86
N LYS A 3 -10.23 -8.50 -48.80
CA LYS A 3 -10.62 -9.78 -48.18
C LYS A 3 -10.77 -9.55 -46.69
N LEU A 4 -12.02 -9.33 -46.29
CA LEU A 4 -12.49 -9.41 -44.92
C LEU A 4 -12.50 -10.89 -44.53
N ILE A 5 -11.66 -11.28 -43.56
CA ILE A 5 -11.81 -12.56 -42.88
C ILE A 5 -12.33 -12.25 -41.49
N ILE A 6 -13.63 -12.51 -41.34
CA ILE A 6 -14.35 -12.55 -40.08
C ILE A 6 -13.86 -13.79 -39.34
N SER A 7 -13.33 -13.64 -38.13
CA SER A 7 -13.05 -14.77 -37.24
C SER A 7 -13.60 -14.50 -35.85
N LEU A 8 -14.85 -14.95 -35.69
CA LEU A 8 -15.48 -15.61 -34.55
C LEU A 8 -15.03 -15.21 -33.12
N CYS A 9 -15.99 -14.62 -32.41
CA CYS A 9 -16.04 -14.40 -30.98
C CYS A 9 -15.53 -15.60 -30.17
N LEU A 10 -14.61 -15.32 -29.23
CA LEU A 10 -14.54 -16.01 -27.95
C LEU A 10 -14.29 -14.94 -26.89
N ILE A 11 -15.41 -14.41 -26.40
CA ILE A 11 -15.51 -13.75 -25.11
C ILE A 11 -15.09 -14.80 -24.08
N LEU A 12 -13.81 -14.79 -23.70
CA LEU A 12 -13.38 -15.39 -22.45
C LEU A 12 -13.40 -14.28 -21.41
N SER A 13 -14.64 -13.90 -21.06
CA SER A 13 -14.95 -13.36 -19.74
C SER A 13 -14.63 -14.45 -18.72
N ILE A 14 -13.34 -14.59 -18.40
CA ILE A 14 -12.92 -15.22 -17.16
C ILE A 14 -13.12 -14.16 -16.09
N PHE A 15 -14.37 -13.98 -15.67
CA PHE A 15 -14.67 -13.54 -14.32
C PHE A 15 -14.23 -14.67 -13.39
N SER A 16 -12.92 -14.77 -13.17
CA SER A 16 -12.37 -15.67 -12.16
C SER A 16 -12.55 -15.01 -10.80
N LEU A 17 -13.56 -15.53 -10.11
CA LEU A 17 -13.74 -15.54 -8.67
C LEU A 17 -13.65 -14.16 -8.00
N VAL A 18 -14.82 -13.58 -7.73
CA VAL A 18 -14.99 -12.82 -6.49
C VAL A 18 -14.74 -13.84 -5.38
N ALA A 19 -13.48 -13.95 -4.95
CA ALA A 19 -13.15 -14.55 -3.68
C ALA A 19 -13.93 -13.73 -2.65
N CYS A 20 -14.86 -14.37 -1.95
CA CYS A 20 -15.38 -13.82 -0.72
C CYS A 20 -14.16 -13.56 0.17
N ASN A 21 -13.75 -12.29 0.25
CA ASN A 21 -12.65 -11.86 1.08
C ASN A 21 -12.96 -12.30 2.51
N LYS A 22 -12.16 -13.23 3.07
CA LYS A 22 -11.86 -13.16 4.50
C LYS A 22 -11.42 -11.71 4.75
N GLU A 23 -11.94 -11.07 5.80
CA GLU A 23 -11.59 -9.69 6.13
C GLU A 23 -10.06 -9.56 6.24
N LYS A 24 -9.42 -8.97 5.22
CA LYS A 24 -7.96 -8.75 5.16
C LYS A 24 -7.50 -7.66 6.12
N ILE A 25 -8.46 -6.91 6.66
CA ILE A 25 -8.27 -5.88 7.68
C ILE A 25 -8.87 -6.43 8.95
N SER A 26 -8.09 -6.48 10.03
CA SER A 26 -8.63 -6.86 11.33
C SER A 26 -9.73 -5.87 11.76
N ASN A 27 -10.84 -6.39 12.30
CA ASN A 27 -11.89 -5.59 12.91
C ASN A 27 -11.36 -4.66 14.02
N ASP A 28 -10.25 -5.05 14.65
CA ASP A 28 -9.58 -4.32 15.72
C ASP A 28 -8.23 -3.73 15.28
N ILE A 29 -8.11 -3.31 14.01
CA ILE A 29 -6.87 -2.70 13.50
C ILE A 29 -6.42 -1.54 14.40
N LYS A 30 -5.19 -1.63 14.92
CA LYS A 30 -4.61 -0.58 15.74
C LYS A 30 -4.09 0.56 14.86
N ILE A 31 -4.58 1.77 15.11
CA ILE A 31 -4.08 2.99 14.48
C ILE A 31 -3.34 3.82 15.52
N ASP A 32 -2.09 4.16 15.24
CA ASP A 32 -1.23 4.94 16.13
C ASP A 32 -0.58 6.11 15.38
N ILE A 33 -0.98 7.33 15.71
CA ILE A 33 -0.55 8.55 15.00
C ILE A 33 0.11 9.47 16.01
N SER A 34 1.42 9.69 15.87
CA SER A 34 2.13 10.66 16.68
C SER A 34 1.80 12.09 16.25
N LYS A 35 2.13 13.07 17.10
CA LYS A 35 1.89 14.48 16.79
C LYS A 35 2.69 14.85 15.54
N SER A 36 2.03 15.47 14.56
CA SER A 36 2.68 15.93 13.34
C SER A 36 2.67 17.44 13.24
N SER A 37 3.80 18.01 12.81
CA SER A 37 3.95 19.38 12.36
C SER A 37 3.96 19.50 10.82
N LYS A 38 4.28 18.41 10.13
CA LYS A 38 4.42 18.32 8.67
C LYS A 38 3.10 18.06 7.96
N PHE A 39 2.25 17.19 8.52
CA PHE A 39 0.96 16.82 7.95
C PHE A 39 -0.17 17.08 8.93
N SER A 40 -1.30 17.54 8.41
CA SER A 40 -2.53 17.60 9.20
C SER A 40 -3.04 16.19 9.51
N LYS A 41 -3.87 16.08 10.54
CA LYS A 41 -4.52 14.81 10.89
C LYS A 41 -5.36 14.25 9.73
N ASP A 42 -6.00 15.12 8.95
CA ASP A 42 -6.79 14.73 7.78
C ASP A 42 -5.92 14.11 6.68
N GLU A 43 -4.76 14.70 6.41
CA GLU A 43 -3.81 14.15 5.43
C GLU A 43 -3.28 12.78 5.83
N ILE A 44 -2.95 12.59 7.13
CA ILE A 44 -2.50 11.29 7.66
C ILE A 44 -3.63 10.26 7.58
N ASN A 45 -4.86 10.65 7.92
CA ASN A 45 -6.03 9.76 7.80
C ASN A 45 -6.28 9.33 6.36
N LYS A 46 -6.18 10.24 5.39
CA LYS A 46 -6.29 9.89 3.97
C LYS A 46 -5.18 8.95 3.50
N ALA A 47 -3.96 9.07 4.04
CA ALA A 47 -2.86 8.15 3.76
C ALA A 47 -3.14 6.76 4.34
N ILE A 48 -3.68 6.69 5.56
CA ILE A 48 -4.13 5.44 6.20
C ILE A 48 -5.22 4.76 5.36
N ASP A 49 -6.20 5.52 4.88
CA ASP A 49 -7.28 4.98 4.04
C ASP A 49 -6.74 4.47 2.71
N CYS A 50 -5.76 5.15 2.11
CA CYS A 50 -5.07 4.67 0.91
C CYS A 50 -4.39 3.31 1.16
N ILE A 51 -3.70 3.12 2.29
CA ILE A 51 -3.11 1.81 2.65
C ILE A 51 -4.19 0.75 2.84
N LYS A 52 -5.24 1.03 3.61
CA LYS A 52 -6.35 0.08 3.83
C LYS A 52 -6.97 -0.39 2.52
N ASN A 53 -7.16 0.53 1.57
CA ASN A 53 -7.75 0.22 0.26
C ASN A 53 -6.83 -0.58 -0.65
N ASN A 54 -5.51 -0.50 -0.45
CA ASN A 54 -4.51 -1.19 -1.27
C ASN A 54 -3.92 -2.45 -0.60
N PHE A 55 -4.14 -2.66 0.70
CA PHE A 55 -3.68 -3.85 1.41
C PHE A 55 -4.41 -5.09 0.89
N SER A 56 -3.71 -5.89 0.10
CA SER A 56 -4.31 -7.01 -0.63
C SER A 56 -3.49 -8.30 -0.59
N PHE A 57 -2.48 -8.36 0.29
CA PHE A 57 -1.59 -9.52 0.44
C PHE A 57 -2.40 -10.82 0.72
N PRO A 58 -2.17 -11.90 -0.06
CA PRO A 58 -2.83 -13.18 0.17
C PRO A 58 -2.54 -13.74 1.57
N ALA A 59 -3.50 -14.46 2.16
CA ALA A 59 -3.35 -15.10 3.47
C ALA A 59 -2.85 -14.14 4.58
N SER A 60 -3.08 -12.83 4.43
CA SER A 60 -2.52 -11.82 5.33
C SER A 60 -3.62 -10.98 5.97
N THR A 61 -3.43 -10.63 7.24
CA THR A 61 -4.35 -9.79 8.01
C THR A 61 -3.62 -8.56 8.54
N LEU A 62 -4.05 -7.37 8.12
CA LEU A 62 -3.51 -6.10 8.60
C LEU A 62 -3.94 -5.84 10.05
N THR A 63 -2.97 -5.67 10.96
CA THR A 63 -3.21 -5.54 12.41
C THR A 63 -2.84 -4.18 12.98
N LYS A 64 -1.88 -3.47 12.36
CA LYS A 64 -1.49 -2.11 12.79
C LYS A 64 -1.16 -1.23 11.59
N ILE A 65 -1.56 0.03 11.63
CA ILE A 65 -0.98 1.11 10.81
C ILE A 65 -0.52 2.21 11.76
N TRP A 66 0.66 2.75 11.54
CA TRP A 66 1.16 3.82 12.36
C TRP A 66 1.99 4.84 11.61
N TYR A 67 1.94 6.07 12.12
CA TYR A 67 2.70 7.20 11.64
C TYR A 67 3.45 7.81 12.81
N ASP A 68 4.78 7.90 12.65
CA ASP A 68 5.63 8.72 13.48
C ASP A 68 6.40 9.70 12.59
N GLU A 69 6.36 11.00 12.93
CA GLU A 69 6.94 12.04 12.07
C GLU A 69 8.46 11.92 11.92
N GLU A 70 9.19 11.66 13.01
CA GLU A 70 10.66 11.55 12.95
C GLU A 70 11.08 10.31 12.15
N LYS A 71 10.44 9.17 12.42
CA LYS A 71 10.69 7.93 11.68
C LYS A 71 10.32 8.08 10.20
N SER A 72 9.16 8.65 9.90
CA SER A 72 8.70 8.87 8.52
C SER A 72 9.68 9.79 7.78
N ASN A 73 10.11 10.90 8.38
CA ASN A 73 11.09 11.79 7.77
C ASN A 73 12.43 11.09 7.50
N SER A 74 12.92 10.27 8.43
CA SER A 74 14.14 9.49 8.22
C SER A 74 14.01 8.50 7.06
N LEU A 75 12.86 7.83 6.93
CA LEU A 75 12.60 6.92 5.80
C LEU A 75 12.43 7.68 4.48
N VAL A 76 11.81 8.86 4.50
CA VAL A 76 11.67 9.73 3.32
C VAL A 76 13.03 10.16 2.81
N ASP A 77 13.96 10.51 3.70
CA ASP A 77 15.34 10.85 3.31
C ASP A 77 16.05 9.67 2.63
N VAL A 78 15.82 8.44 3.10
CA VAL A 78 16.37 7.23 2.48
C VAL A 78 15.74 6.99 1.11
N TYR A 79 14.41 7.07 1.02
CA TYR A 79 13.67 6.89 -0.23
C TYR A 79 14.07 7.92 -1.31
N LEU A 80 14.25 9.19 -0.93
CA LEU A 80 14.68 10.24 -1.86
C LEU A 80 16.13 10.07 -2.33
N LYS A 81 16.98 9.42 -1.54
CA LYS A 81 18.39 9.19 -1.91
C LYS A 81 18.59 7.90 -2.69
N ASN A 82 17.88 6.83 -2.31
CA ASN A 82 18.19 5.46 -2.74
C ASN A 82 17.01 4.75 -3.43
N GLY A 83 15.78 5.25 -3.28
CA GLY A 83 14.57 4.67 -3.87
C GLY A 83 14.15 5.39 -5.15
N GLN A 84 12.88 5.18 -5.55
CA GLN A 84 12.29 5.82 -6.73
C GLN A 84 12.29 7.35 -6.63
N GLY A 85 12.29 7.89 -5.41
CA GLY A 85 12.38 9.32 -5.11
C GLY A 85 13.63 10.00 -5.68
N SER A 86 14.71 9.24 -5.90
CA SER A 86 15.97 9.75 -6.46
C SER A 86 15.87 10.16 -7.93
N VAL A 87 14.84 9.69 -8.65
CA VAL A 87 14.69 9.88 -10.11
C VAL A 87 13.33 10.45 -10.53
N ASN A 88 12.32 10.44 -9.66
CA ASN A 88 10.96 10.89 -10.01
C ASN A 88 10.69 12.39 -9.76
N GLY A 89 11.63 13.11 -9.13
CA GLY A 89 11.53 14.56 -8.89
C GLY A 89 10.48 14.97 -7.85
N VAL A 90 9.96 14.04 -7.05
CA VAL A 90 8.96 14.33 -6.02
C VAL A 90 9.56 15.16 -4.88
N SER A 91 8.76 16.06 -4.32
CA SER A 91 9.15 16.82 -3.12
C SER A 91 8.94 16.01 -1.85
N SER A 92 9.84 16.12 -0.87
CA SER A 92 9.69 15.51 0.46
C SER A 92 8.41 15.93 1.21
N LYS A 93 7.81 17.08 0.86
CA LYS A 93 6.52 17.55 1.40
C LYS A 93 5.31 16.78 0.85
N ASN A 94 5.51 16.09 -0.26
CA ASN A 94 4.52 15.32 -0.96
C ASN A 94 4.78 13.81 -0.85
N ILE A 95 5.63 13.40 0.09
CA ILE A 95 5.82 12.00 0.46
C ILE A 95 5.49 11.84 1.94
N ILE A 96 4.67 10.84 2.24
CA ILE A 96 4.45 10.32 3.59
C ILE A 96 4.77 8.84 3.59
N ILE A 97 5.51 8.38 4.61
CA ILE A 97 5.78 6.96 4.81
C ILE A 97 5.10 6.53 6.12
N LEU A 98 4.17 5.58 6.01
CA LEU A 98 3.54 4.93 7.16
C LEU A 98 4.05 3.50 7.27
N LEU A 99 3.94 2.96 8.47
CA LEU A 99 4.43 1.63 8.80
C LEU A 99 3.25 0.75 9.19
N THR A 100 3.33 -0.51 8.79
CA THR A 100 2.26 -1.48 9.06
C THR A 100 2.80 -2.72 9.74
N ASN A 101 1.92 -3.33 10.54
CA ASN A 101 2.11 -4.71 10.98
C ASN A 101 0.97 -5.55 10.42
N PHE A 102 1.29 -6.76 10.00
CA PHE A 102 0.31 -7.72 9.54
C PHE A 102 0.81 -9.15 9.78
N ASP A 103 -0.13 -10.06 9.95
CA ASP A 103 0.16 -11.48 10.15
C ASP A 103 -0.12 -12.24 8.85
N VAL A 104 0.72 -13.22 8.54
CA VAL A 104 0.51 -14.20 7.47
C VAL A 104 0.08 -15.50 8.11
N ASP A 105 -1.05 -16.04 7.69
CA ASP A 105 -1.57 -17.30 8.22
C ASP A 105 -0.71 -18.51 7.81
N ASP A 106 -1.04 -19.68 8.35
CA ASP A 106 -0.30 -20.93 8.15
C ASP A 106 -0.70 -21.73 6.91
N SER A 107 -1.59 -21.19 6.05
CA SER A 107 -2.12 -21.90 4.88
C SER A 107 -1.07 -22.19 3.81
N GLY A 108 -0.02 -21.37 3.74
CA GLY A 108 0.93 -21.38 2.62
C GLY A 108 0.36 -20.79 1.32
N ASP A 109 -0.81 -20.14 1.36
CA ASP A 109 -1.45 -19.53 0.18
C ASP A 109 -0.78 -18.20 -0.24
N ASN A 110 0.13 -17.65 0.58
CA ASN A 110 0.95 -16.51 0.16
C ASN A 110 2.17 -16.99 -0.63
N PRO A 111 2.35 -16.56 -1.89
CA PRO A 111 3.41 -17.08 -2.75
C PRO A 111 4.81 -16.50 -2.45
N VAL A 112 4.92 -15.46 -1.63
CA VAL A 112 6.17 -14.71 -1.42
C VAL A 112 6.49 -14.49 0.07
N LEU A 113 5.48 -14.31 0.91
CA LEU A 113 5.66 -14.05 2.33
C LEU A 113 5.72 -15.36 3.12
N GLU A 114 6.50 -15.36 4.21
CA GLU A 114 6.69 -16.54 5.05
C GLU A 114 5.37 -16.89 5.77
N PRO A 115 4.86 -18.14 5.66
CA PRO A 115 3.66 -18.54 6.38
C PRO A 115 3.87 -18.53 7.90
N ASN A 116 2.79 -18.39 8.66
CA ASN A 116 2.81 -18.36 10.14
C ASN A 116 3.82 -17.35 10.71
N SER A 117 3.80 -16.13 10.18
CA SER A 117 4.74 -15.07 10.54
C SER A 117 4.06 -13.73 10.76
N THR A 118 4.73 -12.84 11.50
CA THR A 118 4.31 -11.45 11.69
C THR A 118 5.32 -10.53 11.04
N TYR A 119 4.84 -9.71 10.11
CA TYR A 119 5.61 -8.62 9.53
C TYR A 119 5.39 -7.37 10.37
N THR A 120 6.47 -6.76 10.84
CA THR A 120 6.44 -5.51 11.62
C THR A 120 7.18 -4.42 10.91
N ASP A 121 6.74 -3.18 11.08
CA ASP A 121 7.40 -2.00 10.49
C ASP A 121 7.53 -2.08 8.97
N TYR A 122 6.58 -2.76 8.31
CA TYR A 122 6.52 -2.86 6.85
C TYR A 122 6.15 -1.49 6.26
N GLN A 123 7.00 -0.97 5.38
CA GLN A 123 6.95 0.42 4.92
C GLN A 123 5.97 0.56 3.76
N TRP A 124 5.18 1.63 3.79
CA TRP A 124 4.37 2.08 2.66
C TRP A 124 4.80 3.49 2.30
N VAL A 125 5.31 3.66 1.08
CA VAL A 125 5.68 4.97 0.53
C VAL A 125 4.49 5.52 -0.25
N LEU A 126 3.93 6.62 0.22
CA LEU A 126 2.83 7.30 -0.44
C LEU A 126 3.29 8.64 -0.99
N LYS A 127 2.93 8.91 -2.24
CA LYS A 127 3.17 10.20 -2.89
C LYS A 127 1.88 10.88 -3.30
N ARG A 128 1.97 12.17 -3.58
CA ARG A 128 0.91 12.97 -4.21
C ARG A 128 1.53 14.09 -5.06
N ASP A 129 0.79 14.62 -6.02
CA ASP A 129 1.33 15.69 -6.87
C ASP A 129 1.45 17.03 -6.13
N ASN A 130 0.49 17.32 -5.25
CA ASN A 130 0.44 18.54 -4.44
C ASN A 130 -0.44 18.33 -3.19
N GLU A 131 -0.48 19.33 -2.31
CA GLU A 131 -1.20 19.28 -1.01
C GLU A 131 -2.69 18.91 -1.11
N THR A 132 -3.33 19.19 -2.25
CA THR A 132 -4.76 18.90 -2.46
C THR A 132 -5.03 17.58 -3.20
N SER A 133 -3.99 16.93 -3.72
CA SER A 133 -4.12 15.68 -4.48
C SER A 133 -4.28 14.47 -3.55
N ALA A 134 -4.92 13.43 -4.05
CA ALA A 134 -5.03 12.17 -3.33
C ALA A 134 -3.66 11.51 -3.17
N TRP A 135 -3.53 10.68 -2.14
CA TRP A 135 -2.35 9.85 -1.95
C TRP A 135 -2.39 8.62 -2.85
N GLU A 136 -1.24 8.26 -3.41
CA GLU A 136 -1.03 7.05 -4.20
C GLU A 136 0.13 6.25 -3.62
N ILE A 137 0.05 4.91 -3.68
CA ILE A 137 1.18 4.05 -3.30
C ILE A 137 2.24 4.15 -4.39
N ASP A 138 3.44 4.58 -4.00
CA ASP A 138 4.62 4.59 -4.89
C ASP A 138 5.47 3.33 -4.71
N ASP A 139 5.60 2.86 -3.46
CA ASP A 139 6.39 1.68 -3.11
C ASP A 139 5.93 1.07 -1.78
N CYS A 140 6.29 -0.19 -1.53
CA CYS A 140 6.12 -0.82 -0.22
C CYS A 140 7.11 -1.97 0.01
N GLY A 141 7.63 -2.10 1.23
CA GLY A 141 8.66 -3.11 1.52
C GLY A 141 9.52 -2.81 2.74
N TYR A 142 10.72 -3.40 2.76
CA TYR A 142 11.78 -3.15 3.74
C TYR A 142 12.98 -2.45 3.11
#